data_AF-Q1LIC3-F1
#
_entry.id   AF-Q1LIC3-F1
#
_cell.length_a   1.000
_cell.length_b   1.000
_cell.length_c   1.000
_cell.angle_alpha   90.00
_cell.angle_beta   90.00
_cell.angle_gamma   90.00
#
_symmetry.space_group_name_H-M   'P 1'
#
loop_
_entity.id
_entity.type
_entity.pdbx_description
1 polymer ?
#
loop_
_entity_poly.entity_id
_entity_poly.type
_entity_poly.pdbx_seq_one_letter_code
_entity_poly.pdbx_strand_id
1 'polypeptide(L)'
;MGMMSEFKTFAMRGNVIDLAVGVIIGAAFGKIVDSVVNDLIMPVIGRIVGKLDFSNMFVMLADPPPGTPQTLDALKKAGVPVFAYGNFLTIVVNFVILAFIIFMMVRAFNKMREKEAEPAAPAVTPEDIVLLREIRDSLKAPRS
;
A
#
# COMPACT_ATOMS: atom_id res chain seq x y z
N MET A 1 6.24 32.96 -20.43
CA MET A 1 7.02 32.03 -19.57
C MET A 1 7.32 30.81 -20.43
N GLY A 2 8.54 30.24 -20.35
CA GLY A 2 8.91 29.10 -21.18
C GLY A 2 8.45 27.77 -20.57
N MET A 3 8.22 26.76 -21.39
CA MET A 3 7.85 25.40 -20.95
C MET A 3 8.74 24.86 -19.82
N MET A 4 10.04 25.16 -19.87
CA MET A 4 11.00 24.76 -18.82
C MET A 4 10.71 25.41 -17.45
N SER A 5 10.26 26.67 -17.45
CA SER A 5 9.86 27.36 -16.21
C SER A 5 8.54 26.84 -15.65
N GLU A 6 7.59 26.46 -16.51
CA GLU A 6 6.32 25.84 -16.10
C GLU A 6 6.56 24.45 -15.51
N PHE A 7 7.42 23.63 -16.15
CA PHE A 7 7.83 22.33 -15.64
C PHE A 7 8.51 22.44 -14.26
N LYS A 8 9.47 23.37 -14.11
CA LYS A 8 10.11 23.63 -12.81
C LYS A 8 9.08 24.04 -11.76
N THR A 9 8.17 24.94 -12.09
CA THR A 9 7.13 25.41 -11.17
C THR A 9 6.19 24.28 -10.75
N PHE A 10 5.82 23.40 -11.69
CA PHE A 10 4.99 22.23 -11.43
C PHE A 10 5.72 21.19 -10.57
N ALA A 11 6.96 20.82 -10.92
CA ALA A 11 7.76 19.84 -10.19
C ALA A 11 8.13 20.30 -8.77
N MET A 12 8.30 21.62 -8.58
CA MET A 12 8.58 22.21 -7.26
C MET A 12 7.32 22.45 -6.42
N ARG A 13 6.12 22.06 -6.88
CA ARG A 13 4.94 22.10 -6.02
C ARG A 13 5.08 21.05 -4.90
N GLY A 14 4.92 21.48 -3.65
CA GLY A 14 5.01 20.60 -2.47
C GLY A 14 4.15 19.34 -2.59
N ASN A 15 2.90 19.46 -3.04
CA ASN A 15 2.01 18.31 -3.22
C ASN A 15 2.56 17.22 -4.16
N VAL A 16 3.34 17.57 -5.19
CA VAL A 16 3.94 16.60 -6.12
C VAL A 16 5.13 15.90 -5.46
N ILE A 17 5.94 16.66 -4.71
CA ILE A 17 7.07 16.13 -3.95
C ILE A 17 6.57 15.17 -2.86
N ASP A 18 5.55 15.55 -2.09
CA ASP A 18 4.97 14.73 -1.03
C ASP A 18 4.37 13.44 -1.60
N LEU A 19 3.71 13.50 -2.77
CA LEU A 19 3.22 12.32 -3.46
C LEU A 19 4.37 11.41 -3.90
N ALA A 20 5.45 11.96 -4.47
CA ALA A 20 6.61 11.18 -4.88
C ALA A 20 7.27 10.49 -3.67
N VAL A 21 7.46 11.22 -2.56
CA VAL A 21 7.97 10.68 -1.30
C VAL A 21 7.06 9.58 -0.77
N GLY A 22 5.74 9.80 -0.76
CA GLY A 22 4.75 8.82 -0.32
C GLY A 22 4.77 7.53 -1.15
N VAL A 23 4.93 7.63 -2.48
CA VAL A 23 5.06 6.46 -3.37
C VAL A 23 6.37 5.70 -3.12
N ILE A 24 7.49 6.40 -2.96
CA ILE A 24 8.80 5.78 -2.69
C ILE A 24 8.78 5.04 -1.35
N ILE A 25 8.30 5.71 -0.30
CA ILE A 25 8.18 5.12 1.04
C ILE A 25 7.17 3.98 1.01
N GLY A 26 6.04 4.15 0.33
CA GLY A 26 5.02 3.10 0.20
C GLY A 26 5.54 1.85 -0.50
N ALA A 27 6.31 1.99 -1.58
CA ALA A 27 6.92 0.86 -2.27
C ALA A 27 7.97 0.14 -1.41
N ALA A 28 8.78 0.88 -0.65
CA ALA A 28 9.75 0.29 0.27
C ALA A 28 9.06 -0.40 1.45
N PHE A 29 8.03 0.22 2.02
CA PHE A 29 7.22 -0.34 3.11
C PHE A 29 6.50 -1.61 2.67
N GLY A 30 5.96 -1.63 1.44
CA GLY A 30 5.37 -2.83 0.83
C GLY A 30 6.30 -4.04 0.89
N LYS A 31 7.59 -3.87 0.57
CA LYS A 31 8.58 -4.96 0.68
C LYS A 31 8.78 -5.47 2.11
N ILE A 32 8.72 -4.58 3.11
CA ILE A 32 8.84 -4.96 4.52
C ILE A 32 7.62 -5.80 4.92
N VAL A 33 6.42 -5.35 4.55
CA VAL A 33 5.18 -6.10 4.81
C VAL A 33 5.22 -7.46 4.11
N ASP A 34 5.58 -7.49 2.83
CA ASP A 34 5.70 -8.74 2.07
C ASP A 34 6.69 -9.70 2.72
N SER A 35 7.85 -9.23 3.20
CA SER A 35 8.82 -10.08 3.90
C SER A 35 8.28 -10.60 5.23
N VAL A 36 7.59 -9.78 6.02
CA VAL A 36 6.96 -10.25 7.26
C VAL A 36 5.91 -11.33 6.97
N VAL A 37 5.10 -11.15 5.93
CA VAL A 37 4.08 -12.13 5.52
C VAL A 37 4.74 -13.42 5.02
N ASN A 38 5.67 -13.31 4.08
CA ASN A 38 6.23 -14.45 3.36
C ASN A 38 7.31 -15.20 4.15
N ASP A 39 8.13 -14.49 4.93
CA ASP A 39 9.31 -15.06 5.60
C ASP A 39 9.05 -15.37 7.08
N LEU A 40 8.12 -14.67 7.73
CA LEU A 40 7.84 -14.88 9.16
C LEU A 40 6.49 -15.57 9.38
N ILE A 41 5.42 -15.05 8.79
CA ILE A 41 4.07 -15.55 9.07
C ILE A 41 3.77 -16.83 8.29
N MET A 42 4.06 -16.89 6.99
CA MET A 42 3.77 -18.08 6.18
C MET A 42 4.47 -19.35 6.65
N PRO A 43 5.75 -19.34 7.08
CA PRO A 43 6.37 -20.54 7.65
C PRO A 43 5.70 -21.01 8.93
N VAL A 44 5.24 -20.08 9.77
CA VAL A 44 4.51 -20.39 11.01
C VAL A 44 3.12 -20.95 10.72
N ILE A 45 2.36 -20.32 9.82
CA ILE A 45 1.06 -20.85 9.36
C ILE A 45 1.26 -22.20 8.68
N GLY A 46 2.30 -22.32 7.86
CA GLY A 46 2.73 -23.54 7.17
C GLY A 46 3.01 -24.70 8.12
N ARG A 47 3.57 -24.40 9.30
CA ARG A 47 3.84 -25.38 10.36
C ARG A 47 2.58 -25.85 11.07
N ILE A 48 1.58 -24.98 11.24
CA ILE A 48 0.37 -25.23 12.03
C ILE A 48 -0.77 -25.80 11.18
N VAL A 49 -1.09 -25.13 10.07
CA VAL A 49 -2.22 -25.46 9.17
C VAL A 49 -1.78 -26.42 8.05
N GLY A 50 -0.47 -26.52 7.82
CA GLY A 50 0.12 -27.20 6.66
C GLY A 50 0.53 -26.21 5.57
N LYS A 51 1.27 -26.69 4.57
CA LYS A 51 1.77 -25.86 3.47
C LYS A 51 0.61 -25.27 2.68
N LEU A 52 0.29 -23.99 2.89
CA LEU A 52 -0.68 -23.22 2.09
C LEU A 52 -0.05 -22.76 0.76
N ASP A 53 0.66 -23.64 0.07
CA ASP A 53 1.18 -23.37 -1.27
C ASP A 53 0.48 -24.29 -2.28
N PHE A 54 -0.44 -23.70 -3.03
CA PHE A 54 -1.17 -24.37 -4.10
C PHE A 54 -0.55 -24.08 -5.47
N SER A 55 0.59 -23.39 -5.55
CA SER A 55 1.11 -22.84 -6.82
C SER A 55 1.43 -23.90 -7.87
N ASN A 56 1.78 -25.12 -7.44
CA ASN A 56 2.03 -26.26 -8.33
C ASN A 56 0.77 -27.04 -8.73
N MET A 57 -0.43 -26.56 -8.37
CA MET A 57 -1.68 -27.10 -8.91
C MET A 57 -2.04 -26.39 -10.21
N PHE A 58 -1.78 -27.05 -11.32
CA PHE A 58 -2.09 -26.53 -12.65
C PHE A 58 -2.52 -27.67 -13.57
N VAL A 59 -3.26 -27.32 -14.63
CA VAL A 59 -3.56 -28.24 -15.72
C VAL A 59 -2.70 -27.85 -16.91
N MET A 60 -1.88 -28.78 -17.41
CA MET A 60 -1.12 -28.58 -18.64
C MET A 60 -2.07 -28.62 -19.84
N LEU A 61 -2.00 -27.61 -20.71
CA LEU A 61 -2.83 -27.53 -21.91
C LEU A 61 -2.09 -28.08 -23.15
N ALA A 62 -0.78 -28.31 -23.03
CA ALA A 62 0.05 -28.93 -24.04
C ALA A 62 1.12 -29.80 -23.39
N ASP A 63 1.65 -30.75 -24.15
CA ASP A 63 2.73 -31.62 -23.70
C ASP A 63 4.04 -30.83 -23.55
N PRO A 64 4.73 -30.98 -22.41
CA PRO A 64 6.00 -30.30 -22.21
C PRO A 64 7.13 -30.95 -23.03
N PRO A 65 8.16 -30.18 -23.40
CA PRO A 65 9.37 -30.73 -24.01
C PRO A 65 9.99 -31.84 -23.13
N PRO A 66 10.59 -32.89 -23.73
CA PRO A 66 11.23 -33.96 -22.98
C PRO A 66 12.26 -33.43 -21.97
N GLY A 67 12.17 -33.89 -20.72
CA GLY A 67 13.07 -33.47 -19.63
C GLY A 67 12.62 -32.21 -18.87
N THR A 68 11.45 -31.63 -19.19
CA THR A 68 10.93 -30.48 -18.43
C THR A 68 10.35 -30.94 -17.09
N PRO A 69 10.82 -30.41 -15.94
CA PRO A 69 10.21 -30.67 -14.64
C PRO A 69 8.74 -30.26 -14.61
N GLN A 70 7.88 -31.05 -13.95
CA GLN A 70 6.46 -30.71 -13.78
C GLN A 70 6.24 -29.71 -12.63
N THR A 71 6.93 -28.57 -12.73
CA THR A 71 6.71 -27.42 -11.87
C THR A 71 6.19 -26.26 -12.71
N LEU A 72 5.35 -25.41 -12.11
CA LEU A 72 4.74 -24.29 -12.82
C LEU A 72 5.79 -23.37 -13.46
N ASP A 73 6.90 -23.14 -12.77
CA ASP A 73 8.00 -22.30 -13.27
C ASP A 73 8.73 -22.93 -14.45
N ALA A 74 8.98 -24.24 -14.42
CA ALA A 74 9.66 -24.92 -15.52
C ALA A 74 8.79 -24.94 -16.77
N LEU A 75 7.48 -25.21 -16.63
CA LEU A 75 6.53 -25.22 -17.73
C LEU A 75 6.34 -23.84 -18.34
N LYS A 76 6.23 -22.79 -17.51
CA LYS A 76 6.18 -21.40 -17.98
C LYS A 76 7.44 -21.02 -18.75
N LYS A 77 8.63 -21.39 -18.26
CA LYS A 77 9.91 -21.13 -18.95
C LYS A 77 10.04 -21.90 -20.27
N ALA A 78 9.51 -23.12 -20.32
CA ALA A 78 9.44 -23.91 -21.53
C ALA A 78 8.38 -23.41 -22.54
N GLY A 79 7.62 -22.36 -22.19
CA GLY A 79 6.56 -21.81 -23.04
C GLY A 79 5.33 -22.72 -23.13
N VAL A 80 5.20 -23.69 -22.21
CA VAL A 80 4.06 -24.61 -22.18
C VAL A 80 2.85 -23.86 -21.60
N PRO A 81 1.73 -23.76 -22.33
CA PRO A 81 0.52 -23.18 -21.80
C PRO A 81 -0.01 -24.04 -20.65
N VAL A 82 -0.17 -23.41 -19.48
CA VAL A 82 -0.69 -24.06 -18.27
C VAL A 82 -1.85 -23.25 -17.69
N PHE A 83 -2.91 -23.93 -17.30
CA PHE A 83 -4.00 -23.35 -16.52
C PHE A 83 -3.65 -23.40 -15.03
N ALA A 84 -3.07 -22.32 -14.52
CA ALA A 84 -2.48 -22.22 -13.18
C ALA A 84 -3.48 -21.80 -12.08
N TYR A 85 -4.56 -22.55 -11.90
CA TYR A 85 -5.60 -22.25 -10.90
C TYR A 85 -5.05 -22.25 -9.47
N GLY A 86 -4.09 -23.10 -9.18
CA GLY A 86 -3.42 -23.19 -7.89
C GLY A 86 -2.65 -21.93 -7.54
N ASN A 87 -1.89 -21.38 -8.48
CA ASN A 87 -1.15 -20.12 -8.26
C ASN A 87 -2.10 -18.95 -8.00
N PHE A 88 -3.25 -18.91 -8.71
CA PHE A 88 -4.28 -17.91 -8.42
C PHE A 88 -4.80 -18.07 -6.98
N LEU A 89 -5.11 -19.29 -6.54
CA LEU A 89 -5.55 -19.55 -5.17
C LEU A 89 -4.50 -19.16 -4.14
N THR A 90 -3.22 -19.48 -4.36
CA THR A 90 -2.11 -19.05 -3.49
C THR A 90 -2.06 -17.52 -3.37
N ILE A 91 -2.20 -16.79 -4.49
CA ILE A 91 -2.21 -15.32 -4.47
C ILE A 91 -3.40 -14.78 -3.66
N VAL A 92 -4.59 -15.37 -3.81
CA VAL A 92 -5.78 -14.98 -3.05
C VAL A 92 -5.57 -15.22 -1.55
N VAL A 93 -5.03 -16.38 -1.18
CA VAL A 93 -4.73 -16.70 0.23
C VAL A 93 -3.70 -15.73 0.81
N ASN A 94 -2.61 -15.46 0.07
CA ASN A 94 -1.58 -14.51 0.49
C ASN A 94 -2.14 -13.10 0.66
N PHE A 95 -3.01 -12.67 -0.26
CA PHE A 95 -3.68 -11.38 -0.16
C PHE A 95 -4.57 -11.28 1.08
N VAL A 96 -5.34 -12.33 1.41
CA VAL A 96 -6.18 -12.37 2.62
C VAL A 96 -5.31 -12.30 3.88
N ILE A 97 -4.21 -13.04 3.93
CA ILE A 97 -3.27 -13.01 5.07
C ILE A 97 -2.63 -11.62 5.21
N LEU A 98 -2.15 -11.05 4.10
CA LEU A 98 -1.55 -9.71 4.06
C LEU A 98 -2.55 -8.64 4.49
N ALA A 99 -3.77 -8.67 3.95
CA ALA A 99 -4.84 -7.74 4.32
C ALA A 99 -5.16 -7.83 5.81
N PHE A 100 -5.22 -9.06 6.35
CA PHE A 100 -5.44 -9.28 7.78
C PHE A 100 -4.30 -8.71 8.64
N ILE A 101 -3.04 -8.90 8.25
CA ILE A 101 -1.88 -8.36 8.97
C ILE A 101 -1.83 -6.84 8.91
N ILE A 102 -2.00 -6.24 7.71
CA ILE A 102 -2.04 -4.77 7.57
C ILE A 102 -3.18 -4.21 8.40
N PHE A 103 -4.35 -4.82 8.38
CA PHE A 103 -5.47 -4.42 9.22
C PHE A 103 -5.12 -4.48 10.72
N MET A 104 -4.50 -5.57 11.17
CA MET A 104 -4.04 -5.72 12.56
C MET A 104 -3.00 -4.67 12.94
N MET A 105 -2.04 -4.36 12.06
CA MET A 105 -1.06 -3.29 12.28
C MET A 105 -1.71 -1.92 12.36
N VAL A 106 -2.53 -1.55 11.37
CA VAL A 106 -3.24 -0.26 11.34
C VAL A 106 -4.13 -0.10 12.56
N ARG A 107 -4.85 -1.17 12.96
CA ARG A 107 -5.65 -1.18 14.18
C ARG A 107 -4.80 -0.96 15.43
N ALA A 108 -3.63 -1.59 15.52
CA ALA A 108 -2.70 -1.40 16.63
C ALA A 108 -2.16 0.05 16.68
N PHE A 109 -1.72 0.60 15.54
CA PHE A 109 -1.26 1.98 15.43
C PHE A 109 -2.35 3.00 15.77
N ASN A 110 -3.58 2.81 15.26
CA ASN A 110 -4.70 3.69 15.58
C ASN A 110 -5.03 3.65 17.08
N LYS A 111 -5.02 2.46 17.70
CA LYS A 111 -5.22 2.32 19.16
C LYS A 111 -4.12 2.98 19.99
N MET A 112 -2.88 3.02 19.48
CA MET A 112 -1.78 3.74 20.14
C MET A 112 -1.92 5.25 19.98
N ARG A 113 -2.25 5.72 18.77
CA ARG A 113 -2.45 7.15 18.49
C ARG A 113 -3.65 7.72 19.24
N GLU A 114 -4.74 6.97 19.40
CA GLU A 114 -5.88 7.40 20.22
C GLU A 114 -5.51 7.62 21.68
N LYS A 115 -4.50 6.91 22.20
CA LYS A 115 -4.00 7.13 23.56
C LYS A 115 -3.12 8.36 23.68
N GLU A 116 -2.42 8.74 22.62
CA GLU A 116 -1.58 9.95 22.56
C GLU A 116 -2.35 11.19 22.09
N ALA A 117 -3.46 11.00 21.36
CA ALA A 117 -4.37 12.05 20.95
C ALA A 117 -5.25 12.47 22.13
N GLU A 118 -4.61 13.09 23.13
CA GLU A 118 -5.29 14.00 24.03
C GLU A 118 -6.08 15.01 23.18
N PRO A 119 -7.33 15.37 23.56
CA PRO A 119 -8.33 15.93 22.64
C PRO A 119 -7.70 17.05 21.83
N ALA A 120 -7.63 16.84 20.50
CA ALA A 120 -6.96 17.74 19.59
C ALA A 120 -7.28 19.18 19.98
N ALA A 121 -6.28 19.90 20.49
CA ALA A 121 -6.45 21.29 20.87
C ALA A 121 -7.09 21.99 19.66
N PRO A 122 -8.18 22.74 19.85
CA PRO A 122 -8.98 23.26 18.75
C PRO A 122 -8.05 23.91 17.74
N ALA A 123 -8.12 23.41 16.50
CA ALA A 123 -7.21 23.79 15.43
C ALA A 123 -7.03 25.30 15.45
N VAL A 124 -5.78 25.74 15.63
CA VAL A 124 -5.43 27.17 15.60
C VAL A 124 -6.03 27.72 14.32
N THR A 125 -7.02 28.60 14.45
CA THR A 125 -7.64 29.20 13.27
C THR A 125 -6.51 29.87 12.48
N PRO A 126 -6.33 29.54 11.19
CA PRO A 126 -5.31 30.17 10.36
C PRO A 126 -5.37 31.69 10.52
N GLU A 127 -4.21 32.35 10.58
CA GLU A 127 -4.15 33.81 10.81
C GLU A 127 -5.04 34.57 9.82
N ASP A 128 -5.08 34.14 8.56
CA ASP A 128 -5.98 34.72 7.54
C ASP A 128 -7.46 34.67 7.97
N ILE A 129 -7.92 33.55 8.56
CA ILE A 129 -9.29 33.43 9.06
C ILE A 129 -9.51 34.32 10.28
N VAL A 130 -8.51 34.46 11.15
CA VAL A 130 -8.55 35.39 12.29
C VAL A 130 -8.66 36.82 11.80
N LEU A 131 -7.79 37.24 10.87
CA LEU A 131 -7.81 38.55 10.23
C LEU A 131 -9.14 38.80 9.50
N LEU A 132 -9.69 37.81 8.79
CA LEU A 132 -11.01 37.92 8.16
C LEU A 132 -12.13 38.10 9.19
N ARG A 133 -12.05 37.44 10.36
CA ARG A 133 -13.00 37.65 11.46
C ARG A 133 -12.87 39.07 12.02
N GLU A 134 -11.65 39.54 12.26
CA GLU A 134 -11.40 40.91 12.77
C GLU A 134 -11.86 41.99 11.79
N ILE A 135 -11.60 41.83 10.49
CA ILE A 135 -12.07 42.74 9.43
C ILE A 135 -13.61 42.72 9.39
N ARG A 136 -14.24 41.54 9.40
CA ARG A 136 -15.70 41.40 9.44
C ARG A 136 -16.30 42.12 10.65
N ASP A 137 -15.68 41.96 11.81
CA ASP A 137 -16.20 42.53 13.06
C ASP A 137 -16.01 44.05 13.08
N SER A 138 -14.91 44.57 12.51
CA SER A 138 -14.67 46.00 12.32
C SER A 138 -15.65 46.66 11.34
N LEU A 139 -16.08 45.94 10.29
CA LEU A 139 -17.08 46.42 9.33
C LEU A 139 -18.51 46.40 9.87
N LYS A 140 -18.81 45.53 10.83
CA LYS A 140 -20.11 45.48 11.51
C LYS A 140 -20.25 46.56 12.58
N ALA A 141 -19.15 47.10 13.09
CA ALA A 141 -19.21 48.23 14.01
C ALA A 141 -19.90 49.40 13.29
N PRO A 142 -21.02 49.93 13.83
CA PRO A 142 -21.73 51.03 13.19
C PRO A 142 -20.76 52.21 13.03
N ARG A 143 -20.62 52.71 11.80
CA ARG A 143 -19.90 53.94 11.53
C ARG A 143 -20.60 55.05 12.31
N SER A 144 -19.96 55.54 13.36
CA SER A 144 -20.34 56.78 14.05
C SER A 144 -20.33 57.95 13.09
#